data_AF-A0A8T5ZN71-F1
#
_entry.id   AF-A0A8T5ZN71-F1
#
_cell.length_a   1.000
_cell.length_b   1.000
_cell.length_c   1.000
_cell.angle_alpha   90.00
_cell.angle_beta   90.00
_cell.angle_gamma   90.00
#
_symmetry.space_group_name_H-M   'P 1'
#
loop_
_entity.id
_entity.type
_entity.pdbx_description
1 polymer ?
#
loop_
_entity_poly.entity_id
_entity_poly.type
_entity_poly.pdbx_seq_one_letter_code
_entity_poly.pdbx_strand_id
1 'polypeptide(L)'
;FIDLVNKHGIAWHEKTLGQLFCDDSAQQIVDMLVDECEKGNVTFRLRSEVLSVAKDETGFTLELNGMTVGCEKLVIATGGLSMPGLGASPFGYKIAEQFGLNVLPTRAGLVPFTLHKPLLEELQVLAGVAVPSVITAENGIVFRENLLFTHRGLSGPAVLQISSYWQPGEFVSINLLPDVDLETFLNEQRNAHPNQSLKNTLAVHLPKRLVERLQQLGQIPDVSLKQLNVRDQQALIS
;
A
#
# COMPACT_ATOMS: atom_id res chain seq x y z
N PHE A 1 -20.55 4.83 11.20
CA PHE A 1 -20.18 5.46 9.92
C PHE A 1 -21.11 5.01 8.80
N ILE A 2 -21.20 3.71 8.51
CA ILE A 2 -22.10 3.17 7.47
C ILE A 2 -23.55 3.65 7.64
N ASP A 3 -24.08 3.67 8.87
CA ASP A 3 -25.43 4.21 9.12
C ASP A 3 -25.61 5.67 8.72
N LEU A 4 -24.56 6.50 8.85
CA LEU A 4 -24.59 7.91 8.45
C LEU A 4 -24.57 8.03 6.92
N VAL A 5 -23.72 7.24 6.25
CA VAL A 5 -23.68 7.14 4.79
C VAL A 5 -25.06 6.73 4.23
N ASN A 6 -25.68 5.71 4.84
CA ASN A 6 -27.03 5.26 4.49
C ASN A 6 -28.09 6.34 4.76
N LYS A 7 -28.00 7.06 5.88
CA LYS A 7 -28.93 8.15 6.22
C LYS A 7 -28.88 9.29 5.20
N HIS A 8 -27.71 9.53 4.60
CA HIS A 8 -27.52 10.51 3.53
C HIS A 8 -27.81 9.95 2.13
N GLY A 9 -28.25 8.69 2.02
CA GLY A 9 -28.61 8.08 0.74
C GLY A 9 -27.43 7.85 -0.21
N ILE A 10 -26.21 7.79 0.32
CA ILE A 10 -25.01 7.56 -0.49
C ILE A 10 -24.87 6.06 -0.75
N ALA A 11 -24.90 5.68 -2.02
CA ALA A 11 -24.73 4.30 -2.44
C ALA A 11 -23.26 3.85 -2.28
N TRP A 12 -23.09 2.61 -1.83
CA TRP A 12 -21.78 2.01 -1.62
C TRP A 12 -21.84 0.50 -1.87
N HIS A 13 -20.70 -0.06 -2.25
CA HIS A 13 -20.50 -1.49 -2.39
C HIS A 13 -19.24 -1.94 -1.67
N GLU A 14 -19.21 -3.23 -1.31
CA GLU A 14 -18.00 -3.90 -0.89
C GLU A 14 -17.23 -4.38 -2.12
N LYS A 15 -15.91 -4.15 -2.13
CA LYS A 15 -14.99 -4.69 -3.13
C LYS A 15 -14.38 -5.99 -2.60
N THR A 16 -13.06 -6.02 -2.43
CA THR A 16 -12.35 -7.17 -1.88
C THR A 16 -12.01 -6.91 -0.42
N LEU A 17 -11.95 -7.98 0.39
CA LEU A 17 -11.44 -7.93 1.76
C LEU A 17 -12.17 -6.91 2.67
N GLY A 18 -13.49 -6.73 2.54
CA GLY A 18 -14.24 -5.79 3.39
C GLY A 18 -14.07 -4.31 3.04
N GLN A 19 -13.42 -3.97 1.92
CA GLN A 19 -13.21 -2.58 1.53
C GLN A 19 -14.50 -2.00 0.96
N LEU A 20 -15.01 -0.95 1.59
CA LEU A 20 -16.23 -0.25 1.16
C LEU A 20 -15.87 0.98 0.33
N PHE A 21 -16.51 1.12 -0.83
CA PHE A 21 -16.34 2.26 -1.73
C PHE A 21 -17.69 2.90 -2.02
N CYS A 22 -17.70 4.24 -2.13
CA CYS A 22 -18.83 4.94 -2.74
C CYS A 22 -18.95 4.52 -4.21
N ASP A 23 -20.18 4.36 -4.68
CA ASP A 23 -20.43 3.95 -6.07
C ASP A 23 -20.03 5.05 -7.07
N ASP A 24 -20.24 6.33 -6.70
CA ASP A 24 -20.02 7.45 -7.61
C ASP A 24 -18.73 8.23 -7.30
N SER A 25 -18.62 8.84 -6.11
CA SER A 25 -17.54 9.78 -5.83
C SER A 25 -17.22 9.91 -4.34
N ALA A 26 -15.92 10.05 -4.03
CA ALA A 26 -15.47 10.41 -2.69
C ALA A 26 -16.00 11.78 -2.21
N GLN A 27 -16.39 12.66 -3.15
CA GLN A 27 -16.99 13.96 -2.83
C GLN A 27 -18.28 13.80 -2.01
N GLN A 28 -19.06 12.73 -2.22
CA GLN A 28 -20.30 12.49 -1.46
C GLN A 28 -20.04 12.37 0.05
N ILE A 29 -18.91 11.79 0.45
CA ILE A 29 -18.51 11.71 1.86
C ILE A 29 -18.09 13.09 2.39
N VAL A 30 -17.41 13.89 1.58
CA VAL A 30 -17.04 15.27 1.95
C VAL A 30 -18.30 16.10 2.16
N ASP A 31 -19.23 16.07 1.21
CA ASP A 31 -20.49 16.83 1.27
C ASP A 31 -21.33 16.39 2.48
N MET A 32 -21.46 15.07 2.72
CA MET A 32 -22.11 14.53 3.91
C MET A 32 -21.53 15.10 5.22
N LEU A 33 -20.20 15.18 5.33
CA LEU A 33 -19.55 15.70 6.54
C LEU A 33 -19.74 17.22 6.67
N VAL A 34 -19.72 17.96 5.56
CA VAL A 34 -20.00 19.40 5.54
C VAL A 34 -21.44 19.65 5.99
N ASP A 35 -22.42 18.90 5.48
CA ASP A 35 -23.84 19.02 5.85
C ASP A 35 -24.07 18.74 7.35
N GLU A 36 -23.39 17.75 7.92
CA GLU A 36 -23.47 17.48 9.37
C GLU A 36 -22.80 18.59 10.20
N CYS A 37 -21.70 19.17 9.71
CA CYS A 37 -21.09 20.35 10.33
C CYS A 37 -22.02 21.57 10.30
N GLU A 38 -22.74 21.80 9.19
CA GLU A 38 -23.71 22.89 9.07
C GLU A 38 -24.88 22.72 10.05
N LYS A 39 -25.42 21.50 10.19
CA LYS A 39 -26.44 21.19 11.23
C LYS A 39 -25.93 21.46 12.64
N GLY A 40 -24.62 21.30 12.86
CA GLY A 40 -23.93 21.63 14.10
C GLY A 40 -23.56 23.11 14.28
N ASN A 41 -23.91 23.99 13.34
CA ASN A 41 -23.49 25.40 13.28
C ASN A 41 -21.96 25.58 13.35
N VAL A 42 -21.20 24.66 12.76
CA VAL A 42 -19.73 24.73 12.72
C VAL A 42 -19.28 25.85 11.78
N THR A 43 -18.37 26.70 12.25
CA THR A 43 -17.76 27.74 11.42
C THR A 43 -16.49 27.21 10.75
N PHE A 44 -16.46 27.24 9.42
CA PHE A 44 -15.26 26.90 8.64
C PHE A 44 -14.40 28.13 8.38
N ARG A 45 -13.08 27.99 8.58
CA ARG A 45 -12.08 28.98 8.18
C ARG A 45 -11.01 28.31 7.32
N LEU A 46 -11.21 28.35 6.00
CA LEU A 46 -10.24 27.82 5.04
C LEU A 46 -9.12 28.84 4.79
N ARG A 47 -8.02 28.39 4.17
CA ARG A 47 -6.84 29.23 3.87
C ARG A 47 -6.28 29.96 5.10
N SER A 48 -6.47 29.36 6.27
CA SER A 48 -6.11 29.92 7.57
C SER A 48 -5.08 29.00 8.20
N GLU A 49 -3.81 29.24 7.90
CA GLU A 49 -2.72 28.48 8.51
C GLU A 49 -2.55 28.90 9.98
N VAL A 50 -2.40 27.92 10.87
CA VAL A 50 -2.09 28.17 12.28
C VAL A 50 -0.57 28.31 12.41
N LEU A 51 -0.13 29.49 12.81
CA LEU A 51 1.29 29.84 12.92
C LEU A 51 1.84 29.52 14.32
N SER A 52 1.03 29.73 15.36
CA SER A 52 1.41 29.41 16.73
C SER A 52 0.18 29.13 17.59
N VAL A 53 0.43 28.40 18.70
CA VAL A 53 -0.57 28.10 19.72
C VAL A 53 0.04 28.43 21.07
N ALA A 54 -0.63 29.26 21.85
CA ALA A 54 -0.33 29.51 23.26
C ALA A 54 -1.45 28.93 24.14
N LYS A 55 -1.12 28.58 25.38
CA LYS A 55 -2.09 28.16 26.39
C LYS A 55 -1.89 29.02 27.63
N ASP A 56 -2.99 29.49 28.21
CA ASP A 56 -3.04 30.20 29.48
C ASP A 56 -4.05 29.54 30.43
N GLU A 57 -4.37 30.22 31.55
CA GLU A 57 -5.32 29.71 32.56
C GLU A 57 -6.75 29.59 32.03
N THR A 58 -7.10 30.34 30.98
CA THR A 58 -8.45 30.47 30.43
C THR A 58 -8.69 29.64 29.18
N GLY A 59 -7.62 29.22 28.48
CA GLY A 59 -7.74 28.36 27.31
C GLY A 59 -6.53 28.41 26.39
N PHE A 60 -6.79 28.41 25.09
CA PHE A 60 -5.82 28.46 24.01
C PHE A 60 -6.00 29.72 23.17
N THR A 61 -4.89 30.31 22.76
CA THR A 61 -4.85 31.40 21.79
C THR A 61 -4.05 30.93 20.57
N LEU A 62 -4.62 31.12 19.38
CA LEU A 62 -4.04 30.72 18.12
C LEU A 62 -3.75 31.96 17.28
N GLU A 63 -2.54 32.08 16.78
CA GLU A 63 -2.19 33.05 15.74
C GLU A 63 -2.40 32.40 14.37
N LEU A 64 -3.28 33.01 13.59
CA LEU A 64 -3.56 32.70 12.20
C LEU A 64 -2.99 33.81 11.32
N ASN A 65 -2.93 33.61 10.00
CA ASN A 65 -2.48 34.60 9.02
C ASN A 65 -3.16 35.99 9.17
N GLY A 66 -2.59 36.86 10.02
CA GLY A 66 -3.07 38.20 10.34
C GLY A 66 -4.25 38.29 11.33
N MET A 67 -4.59 37.21 12.04
CA MET A 67 -5.71 37.19 12.99
C MET A 67 -5.43 36.31 14.20
N THR A 68 -5.93 36.72 15.37
CA THR A 68 -5.87 35.92 16.61
C THR A 68 -7.23 35.30 16.90
N VAL A 69 -7.25 34.04 17.36
CA VAL A 69 -8.47 33.32 17.78
C VAL A 69 -8.26 32.67 19.14
N GLY A 70 -9.21 32.86 20.05
CA GLY A 70 -9.24 32.19 21.35
C GLY A 70 -10.24 31.03 21.39
N CYS A 71 -9.93 29.97 22.14
CA CYS A 71 -10.87 28.90 22.47
C CYS A 71 -10.55 28.24 23.81
N GLU A 72 -11.56 27.72 24.52
CA GLU A 72 -11.34 26.97 25.77
C GLU A 72 -10.74 25.58 25.52
N LYS A 73 -11.09 24.97 24.38
CA LYS A 73 -10.71 23.59 24.01
C LYS A 73 -10.14 23.57 22.59
N LEU A 74 -9.01 22.90 22.44
CA LEU A 74 -8.31 22.75 21.17
C LEU A 74 -8.20 21.27 20.80
N VAL A 75 -8.66 20.92 19.59
CA VAL A 75 -8.51 19.58 19.00
C VAL A 75 -7.52 19.66 17.86
N ILE A 76 -6.47 18.84 17.90
CA ILE A 76 -5.46 18.75 16.84
C ILE A 76 -5.83 17.59 15.90
N ALA A 77 -6.31 17.93 14.70
CA ALA A 77 -6.73 16.96 13.67
C ALA A 77 -5.99 17.19 12.34
N THR A 78 -4.69 17.51 12.39
CA THR A 78 -3.90 17.98 11.24
C THR A 78 -3.32 16.87 10.36
N GLY A 79 -3.71 15.62 10.56
CA GLY A 79 -3.20 14.49 9.80
C GLY A 79 -1.73 14.16 10.08
N GLY A 80 -1.07 13.54 9.10
CA GLY A 80 0.34 13.13 9.17
C GLY A 80 1.23 13.81 8.12
N LEU A 81 2.35 13.17 7.76
CA LEU A 81 3.37 13.73 6.86
C LEU A 81 3.18 13.37 5.37
N SER A 82 2.22 12.51 5.05
CA SER A 82 2.02 12.02 3.66
C SER A 82 1.35 13.07 2.79
N MET A 83 1.80 13.21 1.53
CA MET A 83 1.28 14.18 0.55
C MET A 83 1.43 15.66 0.97
N PRO A 84 2.67 16.17 1.18
CA PRO A 84 2.90 17.57 1.58
C PRO A 84 2.34 18.59 0.58
N GLY A 85 2.32 18.25 -0.73
CA GLY A 85 1.73 19.11 -1.75
C GLY A 85 0.21 19.32 -1.61
N LEU A 86 -0.47 18.49 -0.80
CA LEU A 86 -1.89 18.64 -0.46
C LEU A 86 -2.12 19.34 0.90
N GLY A 87 -1.05 19.84 1.55
CA GLY A 87 -1.14 20.57 2.81
C GLY A 87 -0.77 19.77 4.06
N ALA A 88 -0.31 18.52 3.92
CA ALA A 88 0.21 17.74 5.04
C ALA A 88 1.46 18.39 5.65
N SER A 89 1.53 18.42 6.98
CA SER A 89 2.59 19.13 7.70
C SER A 89 2.89 18.47 9.05
N PRO A 90 4.05 18.75 9.66
CA PRO A 90 4.39 18.20 10.98
C PRO A 90 3.70 18.94 12.14
N PHE A 91 2.74 19.84 11.88
CA PHE A 91 2.20 20.77 12.88
C PHE A 91 1.71 20.06 14.15
N GLY A 92 0.90 19.00 14.01
CA GLY A 92 0.38 18.27 15.17
C GLY A 92 1.47 17.65 16.04
N TYR A 93 2.57 17.17 15.45
CA TYR A 93 3.72 16.65 16.20
C TYR A 93 4.42 17.76 16.97
N LYS A 94 4.64 18.92 16.35
CA LYS A 94 5.26 20.08 17.00
C LYS A 94 4.42 20.58 18.17
N ILE A 95 3.10 20.59 18.04
CA ILE A 95 2.19 20.96 19.14
C ILE A 95 2.28 19.92 20.28
N ALA A 96 2.32 18.64 19.95
CA ALA A 96 2.49 17.59 20.96
C ALA A 96 3.80 17.79 21.75
N GLU A 97 4.93 17.99 21.07
CA GLU A 97 6.24 18.27 21.67
C GLU A 97 6.23 19.54 22.52
N GLN A 98 5.62 20.63 22.01
CA GLN A 98 5.49 21.91 22.73
C GLN A 98 4.81 21.72 24.10
N PHE A 99 3.80 20.85 24.17
CA PHE A 99 3.07 20.55 25.41
C PHE A 99 3.65 19.35 26.17
N GLY A 100 4.89 18.93 25.86
CA GLY A 100 5.62 17.90 26.61
C GLY A 100 5.14 16.47 26.36
N LEU A 101 4.39 16.23 25.28
CA LEU A 101 3.97 14.88 24.89
C LEU A 101 5.07 14.19 24.08
N ASN A 102 5.26 12.90 24.33
CA ASN A 102 6.22 12.09 23.58
C ASN A 102 5.69 11.80 22.16
N VAL A 103 6.48 12.13 21.14
CA VAL A 103 6.20 11.80 19.75
C VAL A 103 7.04 10.60 19.33
N LEU A 104 6.38 9.52 18.88
CA LEU A 104 7.06 8.34 18.38
C LEU A 104 7.71 8.63 17.00
N PRO A 105 8.83 7.95 16.66
CA PRO A 105 9.46 8.10 15.35
C PRO A 105 8.49 7.83 14.20
N THR A 106 8.38 8.79 13.28
CA THR A 106 7.53 8.68 12.10
C THR A 106 8.28 8.08 10.92
N ARG A 107 7.61 7.24 10.15
CA ARG A 107 8.09 6.76 8.85
C ARG A 107 6.92 6.63 7.87
N ALA A 108 7.22 6.59 6.59
CA ALA A 108 6.21 6.34 5.58
C ALA A 108 5.69 4.90 5.68
N GLY A 109 4.37 4.74 5.68
CA GLY A 109 3.68 3.45 5.61
C GLY A 109 2.72 3.44 4.43
N LEU A 110 2.32 2.25 3.99
CA LEU A 110 1.51 2.07 2.77
C LEU A 110 2.17 2.69 1.53
N VAL A 111 3.48 2.46 1.36
CA VAL A 111 4.29 3.00 0.26
C VAL A 111 4.81 1.89 -0.67
N PRO A 112 5.06 2.20 -1.95
CA PRO A 112 5.72 1.27 -2.86
C PRO A 112 7.19 1.05 -2.45
N PHE A 113 7.75 -0.08 -2.85
CA PHE A 113 9.20 -0.31 -2.75
C PHE A 113 9.90 0.19 -4.00
N THR A 114 10.98 0.94 -3.80
CA THR A 114 11.91 1.30 -4.87
C THR A 114 12.97 0.22 -5.03
N LEU A 115 13.21 -0.21 -6.27
CA LEU A 115 14.26 -1.20 -6.55
C LEU A 115 15.59 -0.52 -6.85
N HIS A 116 16.69 -1.15 -6.42
CA HIS A 116 18.03 -0.71 -6.78
C HIS A 116 18.27 -0.85 -8.28
N LYS A 117 19.12 0.02 -8.85
CA LYS A 117 19.23 0.24 -10.30
C LYS A 117 19.45 -1.05 -11.13
N PRO A 118 20.42 -1.93 -10.82
CA PRO A 118 20.58 -3.21 -11.52
C PRO A 118 19.28 -4.03 -11.66
N LEU A 119 18.55 -4.25 -10.56
CA LEU A 119 17.30 -5.01 -10.62
C LEU A 119 16.15 -4.19 -11.24
N LEU A 120 16.13 -2.88 -11.05
CA LEU A 120 15.12 -2.01 -11.66
C LEU A 120 15.23 -2.01 -13.18
N GLU A 121 16.43 -1.93 -13.74
CA GLU A 121 16.65 -1.99 -15.19
C GLU A 121 16.08 -3.28 -15.78
N GLU A 122 16.16 -4.37 -15.01
CA GLU A 122 15.65 -5.65 -15.41
C GLU A 122 14.12 -5.78 -15.27
N LEU A 123 13.52 -5.22 -14.22
CA LEU A 123 12.10 -5.40 -13.91
C LEU A 123 11.19 -4.26 -14.36
N GLN A 124 11.70 -3.06 -14.66
CA GLN A 124 10.88 -1.93 -15.11
C GLN A 124 10.13 -2.20 -16.42
N VAL A 125 10.65 -3.11 -17.25
CA VAL A 125 10.00 -3.57 -18.49
C VAL A 125 8.71 -4.33 -18.20
N LEU A 126 8.47 -4.74 -16.95
CA LEU A 126 7.24 -5.37 -16.49
C LEU A 126 6.23 -4.35 -15.94
N ALA A 127 6.50 -3.05 -16.03
CA ALA A 127 5.56 -2.03 -15.55
C ALA A 127 4.13 -2.27 -16.07
N GLY A 128 3.17 -2.26 -15.15
CA GLY A 128 1.75 -2.55 -15.42
C GLY A 128 1.37 -4.03 -15.28
N VAL A 129 2.34 -4.96 -15.16
CA VAL A 129 2.05 -6.36 -14.85
C VAL A 129 1.64 -6.47 -13.39
N ALA A 130 0.47 -7.07 -13.14
CA ALA A 130 -0.02 -7.38 -11.81
C ALA A 130 -0.22 -8.90 -11.67
N VAL A 131 0.11 -9.44 -10.49
CA VAL A 131 -0.03 -10.87 -10.18
C VAL A 131 -0.52 -11.06 -8.75
N PRO A 132 -1.46 -11.99 -8.50
CA PRO A 132 -1.78 -12.42 -7.14
C PRO A 132 -0.51 -12.94 -6.47
N SER A 133 -0.27 -12.50 -5.24
CA SER A 133 0.95 -12.83 -4.53
C SER A 133 0.71 -12.97 -3.04
N VAL A 134 1.62 -13.66 -2.37
CA VAL A 134 1.78 -13.61 -0.92
C VAL A 134 3.15 -13.03 -0.63
N ILE A 135 3.18 -11.92 0.14
CA ILE A 135 4.43 -11.28 0.55
C ILE A 135 4.62 -11.45 2.05
N THR A 136 5.80 -11.93 2.43
CA THR A 136 6.20 -12.17 3.82
C THR A 136 7.35 -11.25 4.19
N ALA A 137 7.20 -10.47 5.26
CA ALA A 137 8.28 -9.68 5.84
C ALA A 137 9.21 -10.58 6.68
N GLU A 138 10.43 -10.11 6.94
CA GLU A 138 11.42 -10.82 7.75
C GLU A 138 10.92 -11.14 9.17
N ASN A 139 10.03 -10.32 9.73
CA ASN A 139 9.39 -10.56 11.03
C ASN A 139 8.22 -11.57 10.98
N GLY A 140 7.96 -12.20 9.83
CA GLY A 140 6.93 -13.23 9.64
C GLY A 140 5.52 -12.71 9.36
N ILE A 141 5.31 -11.39 9.26
CA ILE A 141 4.01 -10.84 8.84
C ILE A 141 3.78 -11.13 7.36
N VAL A 142 2.54 -11.53 7.04
CA VAL A 142 2.16 -12.00 5.69
C VAL A 142 0.96 -11.23 5.19
N PHE A 143 1.00 -10.81 3.93
CA PHE A 143 -0.16 -10.28 3.20
C PHE A 143 -0.37 -10.99 1.88
N ARG A 144 -1.63 -11.29 1.58
CA ARG A 144 -2.06 -11.87 0.31
C ARG A 144 -2.87 -10.85 -0.48
N GLU A 145 -2.30 -10.39 -1.58
CA GLU A 145 -2.96 -9.54 -2.58
C GLU A 145 -2.07 -9.43 -3.83
N ASN A 146 -2.50 -8.65 -4.80
CA ASN A 146 -1.81 -8.35 -6.01
C ASN A 146 -0.56 -7.53 -5.73
N LEU A 147 0.55 -8.02 -6.25
CA LEU A 147 1.75 -7.25 -6.50
C LEU A 147 1.63 -6.60 -7.88
N LEU A 148 2.10 -5.35 -7.99
CA LEU A 148 2.17 -4.60 -9.23
C LEU A 148 3.61 -4.18 -9.51
N PHE A 149 4.12 -4.52 -10.70
CA PHE A 149 5.39 -3.99 -11.18
C PHE A 149 5.21 -2.57 -11.72
N THR A 150 6.15 -1.68 -11.42
CA THR A 150 6.11 -0.26 -11.82
C THR A 150 7.46 0.20 -12.39
N HIS A 151 7.49 1.38 -13.00
CA HIS A 151 8.74 1.99 -13.48
C HIS A 151 9.76 2.34 -12.39
N ARG A 152 9.38 2.30 -11.11
CA ARG A 152 10.26 2.65 -9.97
C ARG A 152 10.55 1.46 -9.04
N GLY A 153 9.85 0.35 -9.22
CA GLY A 153 9.95 -0.82 -8.36
C GLY A 153 8.62 -1.55 -8.21
N LEU A 154 8.27 -1.92 -6.98
CA LEU A 154 7.10 -2.76 -6.67
C LEU A 154 6.02 -1.96 -5.95
N SER A 155 4.76 -2.22 -6.28
CA SER A 155 3.57 -1.62 -5.69
C SER A 155 2.44 -2.66 -5.65
N GLY A 156 1.19 -2.20 -5.61
CA GLY A 156 0.02 -3.04 -5.45
C GLY A 156 -0.29 -3.29 -3.97
N PRO A 157 -1.52 -3.68 -3.63
CA PRO A 157 -1.97 -3.72 -2.24
C PRO A 157 -1.10 -4.62 -1.34
N ALA A 158 -0.55 -5.73 -1.85
CA ALA A 158 0.34 -6.58 -1.06
C ALA A 158 1.61 -5.84 -0.62
N VAL A 159 2.24 -5.09 -1.54
CA VAL A 159 3.45 -4.30 -1.25
C VAL A 159 3.13 -3.12 -0.35
N LEU A 160 2.01 -2.43 -0.58
CA LEU A 160 1.61 -1.30 0.27
C LEU A 160 1.41 -1.79 1.71
N GLN A 161 0.67 -2.87 1.92
CA GLN A 161 0.44 -3.44 3.26
C GLN A 161 1.75 -3.87 3.94
N ILE A 162 2.59 -4.64 3.25
CA ILE A 162 3.83 -5.17 3.85
C ILE A 162 4.87 -4.08 4.12
N SER A 163 4.85 -2.95 3.38
CA SER A 163 5.76 -1.82 3.61
C SER A 163 5.70 -1.26 5.04
N SER A 164 4.54 -1.40 5.70
CA SER A 164 4.34 -0.99 7.08
C SER A 164 4.99 -1.92 8.11
N TYR A 165 5.52 -3.08 7.69
CA TYR A 165 6.16 -4.07 8.55
C TYR A 165 7.63 -4.31 8.21
N TRP A 166 8.04 -3.92 7.01
CA TRP A 166 9.43 -3.92 6.56
C TRP A 166 10.21 -2.71 7.10
N GLN A 167 11.50 -2.89 7.39
CA GLN A 167 12.46 -1.84 7.73
C GLN A 167 13.61 -1.76 6.70
N PRO A 168 14.24 -0.58 6.53
CA PRO A 168 15.42 -0.45 5.69
C PRO A 168 16.52 -1.46 6.04
N GLY A 169 16.90 -2.27 5.05
CA GLY A 169 17.91 -3.33 5.18
C GLY A 169 17.32 -4.74 5.33
N GLU A 170 16.04 -4.86 5.68
CA GLU A 170 15.36 -6.15 5.77
C GLU A 170 15.01 -6.69 4.36
N PHE A 171 14.83 -8.00 4.28
CA PHE A 171 14.32 -8.64 3.07
C PHE A 171 12.81 -8.90 3.15
N VAL A 172 12.25 -9.26 2.00
CA VAL A 172 10.85 -9.57 1.81
C VAL A 172 10.78 -10.76 0.85
N SER A 173 10.00 -11.78 1.18
CA SER A 173 9.81 -12.96 0.33
C SER A 173 8.50 -12.85 -0.41
N ILE A 174 8.49 -13.17 -1.70
CA ILE A 174 7.31 -13.02 -2.57
C ILE A 174 6.99 -14.39 -3.20
N ASN A 175 5.88 -15.00 -2.79
CA ASN A 175 5.30 -16.14 -3.47
C ASN A 175 4.38 -15.65 -4.59
N LEU A 176 4.76 -15.90 -5.85
CA LEU A 176 4.04 -15.50 -7.06
C LEU A 176 2.93 -16.49 -7.47
N LEU A 177 2.89 -17.67 -6.85
CA LEU A 177 1.95 -18.75 -7.13
C LEU A 177 1.29 -19.26 -5.84
N PRO A 178 0.64 -18.38 -5.04
CA PRO A 178 0.15 -18.75 -3.72
C PRO A 178 -0.99 -19.77 -3.73
N ASP A 179 -1.63 -19.97 -4.88
CA ASP A 179 -2.77 -20.88 -5.07
C ASP A 179 -2.40 -22.18 -5.78
N VAL A 180 -1.11 -22.39 -6.07
CA VAL A 180 -0.64 -23.54 -6.82
C VAL A 180 0.35 -24.31 -5.96
N ASP A 181 0.06 -25.59 -5.71
CA ASP A 181 1.08 -26.54 -5.30
C ASP A 181 1.99 -26.79 -6.52
N LEU A 182 3.07 -26.01 -6.58
CA LEU A 182 3.98 -26.00 -7.73
C LEU A 182 4.66 -27.35 -7.93
N GLU A 183 4.93 -28.10 -6.86
CA GLU A 183 5.57 -29.41 -6.96
C GLU A 183 4.65 -30.40 -7.66
N THR A 184 3.42 -30.53 -7.13
CA THR A 184 2.40 -31.42 -7.70
C THR A 184 2.10 -31.03 -9.14
N PHE A 185 1.88 -29.75 -9.40
CA PHE A 185 1.61 -29.23 -10.74
C PHE A 185 2.73 -29.56 -11.75
N LEU A 186 3.99 -29.31 -11.40
CA LEU A 186 5.11 -29.59 -12.30
C LEU A 186 5.25 -31.09 -12.58
N ASN A 187 5.01 -31.95 -11.58
CA ASN A 187 5.09 -33.40 -11.74
C ASN A 187 3.97 -33.93 -12.66
N GLU A 188 2.75 -33.44 -12.50
CA GLU A 188 1.62 -33.79 -13.38
C GLU A 188 1.87 -33.35 -14.83
N GLN A 189 2.29 -32.09 -15.03
CA GLN A 189 2.59 -31.56 -16.35
C GLN A 189 3.78 -32.29 -17.01
N ARG A 190 4.78 -32.69 -16.22
CA ARG A 190 5.93 -33.47 -16.74
C ARG A 190 5.50 -34.84 -17.25
N ASN A 191 4.55 -35.49 -16.58
CA ASN A 191 4.03 -36.80 -17.00
C ASN A 191 3.16 -36.70 -18.25
N ALA A 192 2.30 -35.68 -18.33
CA ALA A 192 1.40 -35.49 -19.47
C ALA A 192 2.10 -34.90 -20.71
N HIS A 193 3.01 -33.94 -20.51
CA HIS A 193 3.60 -33.12 -21.57
C HIS A 193 5.14 -32.98 -21.40
N PRO A 194 5.91 -34.08 -21.42
CA PRO A 194 7.34 -34.07 -21.07
C PRO A 194 8.21 -33.15 -21.94
N ASN A 195 7.80 -32.89 -23.19
CA ASN A 195 8.53 -32.04 -24.13
C ASN A 195 8.11 -30.55 -24.07
N GLN A 196 7.09 -30.20 -23.28
CA GLN A 196 6.69 -28.80 -23.10
C GLN A 196 7.77 -28.04 -22.34
N SER A 197 7.98 -26.76 -22.68
CA SER A 197 8.94 -25.91 -21.98
C SER A 197 8.42 -25.54 -20.59
N LEU A 198 9.33 -25.42 -19.62
CA LEU A 198 9.01 -24.92 -18.28
C LEU A 198 8.36 -23.53 -18.36
N LYS A 199 8.89 -22.66 -19.23
CA LYS A 199 8.29 -21.34 -19.52
C LYS A 199 6.81 -21.41 -19.88
N ASN A 200 6.44 -22.24 -20.86
CA ASN A 200 5.05 -22.34 -21.30
C ASN A 200 4.16 -22.97 -20.22
N THR A 201 4.72 -23.82 -19.37
CA THR A 201 4.02 -24.45 -18.26
C THR A 201 3.69 -23.43 -17.16
N LEU A 202 4.66 -22.60 -16.76
CA LEU A 202 4.46 -21.54 -15.77
C LEU A 202 3.58 -20.40 -16.32
N ALA A 203 3.63 -20.14 -17.63
CA ALA A 203 2.81 -19.13 -18.29
C ALA A 203 1.29 -19.44 -18.29
N VAL A 204 0.88 -20.63 -17.81
CA VAL A 204 -0.52 -20.96 -17.53
C VAL A 204 -1.03 -20.19 -16.31
N HIS A 205 -0.17 -19.95 -15.32
CA HIS A 205 -0.53 -19.29 -14.06
C HIS A 205 0.08 -17.88 -13.91
N LEU A 206 1.17 -17.59 -14.61
CA LEU A 206 1.86 -16.31 -14.57
C LEU A 206 1.80 -15.58 -15.92
N PRO A 207 1.79 -14.23 -15.93
CA PRO A 207 1.92 -13.47 -17.16
C PRO A 207 3.18 -13.87 -17.93
N LYS A 208 3.02 -14.21 -19.21
CA LYS A 208 4.13 -14.69 -20.06
C LYS A 208 5.37 -13.79 -20.03
N ARG A 209 5.18 -12.47 -20.03
CA ARG A 209 6.26 -11.47 -19.94
C ARG A 209 7.07 -11.60 -18.64
N LEU A 210 6.42 -11.91 -17.51
CA LEU A 210 7.09 -12.12 -16.23
C LEU A 210 7.94 -13.39 -16.29
N VAL A 211 7.38 -14.50 -16.77
CA VAL A 211 8.11 -15.78 -16.88
C VAL A 211 9.32 -15.64 -17.81
N GLU A 212 9.15 -14.99 -18.96
CA GLU A 212 10.25 -14.69 -19.89
C GLU A 212 11.34 -13.86 -19.23
N ARG A 213 10.98 -12.87 -18.41
CA ARG A 213 11.97 -12.04 -17.75
C ARG A 213 12.71 -12.76 -16.63
N LEU A 214 12.01 -13.56 -15.82
CA LEU A 214 12.62 -14.41 -14.80
C LEU A 214 13.56 -15.44 -15.41
N GLN A 215 13.22 -15.98 -16.59
CA GLN A 215 14.10 -16.86 -17.35
C GLN A 215 15.38 -16.14 -17.83
N GLN A 216 15.25 -14.92 -18.38
CA GLN A 216 16.41 -14.11 -18.79
C GLN A 216 17.32 -13.73 -17.61
N LEU A 217 16.75 -13.56 -16.42
CA LEU A 217 17.46 -13.32 -15.17
C LEU A 217 18.09 -14.59 -14.56
N GLY A 218 17.94 -15.74 -15.21
CA GLY A 218 18.42 -17.03 -14.70
C GLY A 218 17.70 -17.53 -13.45
N GLN A 219 16.54 -16.94 -13.11
CA GLN A 219 15.71 -17.39 -11.98
C GLN A 219 14.85 -18.60 -12.36
N ILE A 220 14.59 -18.80 -13.65
CA ILE A 220 13.86 -19.95 -14.18
C ILE A 220 14.73 -20.62 -15.27
N PRO A 221 15.02 -21.93 -15.18
CA PRO A 221 15.78 -22.64 -16.20
C PRO A 221 15.07 -22.64 -17.58
N ASP A 222 15.85 -22.53 -18.66
CA ASP A 222 15.34 -22.71 -20.02
C ASP A 222 15.44 -24.16 -20.49
N VAL A 223 14.51 -24.97 -20.01
CA VAL A 223 14.47 -26.41 -20.26
C VAL A 223 13.05 -26.90 -20.55
N SER A 224 12.95 -28.08 -21.15
CA SER A 224 11.70 -28.86 -21.16
C SER A 224 11.42 -29.50 -19.81
N LEU A 225 10.16 -29.85 -19.51
CA LEU A 225 9.80 -30.45 -18.23
C LEU A 225 10.55 -31.77 -17.96
N LYS A 226 10.83 -32.58 -18.98
CA LYS A 226 11.66 -33.81 -18.84
C LYS A 226 13.13 -33.52 -18.51
N GLN A 227 13.63 -32.33 -18.82
CA GLN A 227 15.02 -31.91 -18.58
C GLN A 227 15.18 -31.12 -17.27
N LEU A 228 14.07 -30.71 -16.64
CA LEU A 228 14.10 -30.05 -15.34
C LEU A 228 14.51 -31.05 -14.27
N ASN A 229 15.74 -30.92 -13.76
CA ASN A 229 16.28 -31.80 -12.73
C ASN A 229 15.70 -31.47 -11.34
N VAL A 230 15.92 -32.38 -10.39
CA VAL A 230 15.36 -32.29 -9.03
C VAL A 230 15.85 -31.05 -8.29
N ARG A 231 17.14 -30.69 -8.43
CA ARG A 231 17.73 -29.52 -7.76
C ARG A 231 17.09 -28.22 -8.24
N ASP A 232 16.93 -28.07 -9.55
CA ASP A 232 16.32 -26.89 -10.14
C ASP A 232 14.83 -26.80 -9.82
N GLN A 233 14.12 -27.94 -9.80
CA GLN A 233 12.73 -27.97 -9.36
C GLN A 233 12.59 -27.55 -7.89
N GLN A 234 13.45 -28.05 -7.00
CA GLN A 234 13.45 -27.65 -5.58
C GLN A 234 13.69 -26.15 -5.41
N ALA A 235 14.64 -25.58 -6.16
CA ALA A 235 14.92 -24.15 -6.13
C ALA A 235 13.74 -23.28 -6.64
N LEU A 236 12.86 -23.81 -7.48
CA LEU A 236 11.65 -23.11 -7.93
C LEU A 236 10.52 -23.15 -6.89
N ILE A 237 10.50 -24.16 -6.03
CA ILE A 237 9.44 -24.39 -5.03
C ILE A 237 9.76 -23.71 -3.70
N SER A 238 11.05 -23.54 -3.39
CA SER A 238 11.55 -22.87 -2.18
C SER A 238 11.39 -21.36 -2.23
#